data_AF-A0A2D5T725-F1
#
_entry.id   AF-A0A2D5T725-F1
#
_cell.length_a   1.000
_cell.length_b   1.000
_cell.length_c   1.000
_cell.angle_alpha   90.00
_cell.angle_beta   90.00
_cell.angle_gamma   90.00
#
_symmetry.space_group_name_H-M   'P 1'
#
loop_
_entity.id
_entity.type
_entity.pdbx_description
1 polymer ?
#
loop_
_entity_poly.entity_id
_entity_poly.type
_entity_poly.pdbx_seq_one_letter_code
_entity_poly.pdbx_strand_id
1 'polypeptide(L)'
;MGHVYIVHCIDTEGPLYEGLDANFKRLKNIYGIDLEPSEETLKAIRNGELDLGDVTEAVANTFDVSRTVFNEDWAQIETMLNQITSEKFTRQLVDSEGDGWKYNWFCLDHVGFSGDNPRRRDAGDHKVFDFYQRYTCDDLSLGSIQWHYHPLPITGHFHNGGTTYLNSSNVSEILAKKIIDREWFPSCYRPGFHTERPDSNWFLEQWIPFDYANQSITAGTIDQPDLAGGRYGNWEKATKSWIPYHPDYDDYQKIGNMRRWIARCLNMHARLREISQEDVNDAFLEARTGNDVLLSFTNHDFRNMRPEIEKVMRYIRHASENFDDVSFSFEEAADGFRKCLGIERTTCGLSSDLVKIRDGKWRLDVRARGKLFGPQPFLALKTVDGRYYWENFDFTDASSWSFTFDEEHAPLEMIEKIGVACNSSSGIPEVIVMGLDLDFLGPKST
;
A
#
# COMPACT_ATOMS: atom_id res chain seq x y z
N MET A 1 -3.24 23.50 21.18
CA MET A 1 -4.11 22.66 20.36
C MET A 1 -3.22 21.88 19.44
N GLY A 2 -3.46 20.59 19.28
CA GLY A 2 -2.79 19.83 18.24
C GLY A 2 -3.45 20.03 16.88
N HIS A 3 -3.00 19.29 15.89
CA HIS A 3 -3.43 19.39 14.50
C HIS A 3 -3.90 18.03 13.95
N VAL A 4 -4.90 18.05 13.07
CA VAL A 4 -5.38 16.84 12.37
C VAL A 4 -4.77 16.77 10.96
N TYR A 5 -3.83 15.86 10.76
CA TYR A 5 -3.26 15.56 9.46
C TYR A 5 -4.12 14.50 8.76
N ILE A 6 -4.66 14.81 7.59
CA ILE A 6 -5.62 13.95 6.88
C ILE A 6 -4.97 13.31 5.66
N VAL A 7 -5.03 11.98 5.56
CA VAL A 7 -4.43 11.21 4.47
C VAL A 7 -5.44 10.27 3.83
N HIS A 8 -5.69 10.48 2.53
CA HIS A 8 -6.46 9.57 1.69
C HIS A 8 -5.51 8.56 1.02
N CYS A 9 -5.61 7.28 1.41
CA CYS A 9 -4.82 6.18 0.87
C CYS A 9 -5.64 5.38 -0.15
N ILE A 10 -5.35 5.51 -1.44
CA ILE A 10 -6.08 4.79 -2.48
C ILE A 10 -5.32 3.50 -2.77
N ASP A 11 -5.95 2.35 -2.50
CA ASP A 11 -5.45 1.05 -2.94
C ASP A 11 -5.71 0.94 -4.45
N THR A 12 -4.69 1.23 -5.24
CA THR A 12 -4.79 1.20 -6.70
C THR A 12 -4.46 -0.20 -7.20
N GLU A 13 -5.48 -0.87 -7.73
CA GLU A 13 -5.38 -2.24 -8.24
C GLU A 13 -5.70 -2.32 -9.74
N GLY A 14 -5.95 -1.18 -10.39
CA GLY A 14 -6.35 -1.11 -11.79
C GLY A 14 -7.76 -1.63 -12.04
N PRO A 15 -8.16 -1.75 -13.31
CA PRO A 15 -9.53 -2.08 -13.69
C PRO A 15 -10.01 -3.43 -13.14
N LEU A 16 -11.32 -3.53 -12.89
CA LEU A 16 -11.94 -4.77 -12.44
C LEU A 16 -13.27 -5.00 -13.15
N TYR A 17 -13.38 -6.18 -13.76
CA TYR A 17 -14.62 -6.68 -14.34
C TYR A 17 -15.37 -7.57 -13.34
N GLU A 18 -16.68 -7.43 -13.24
CA GLU A 18 -17.53 -8.37 -12.50
C GLU A 18 -18.76 -8.76 -13.33
N GLY A 19 -18.67 -9.91 -14.00
CA GLY A 19 -19.80 -10.48 -14.73
C GLY A 19 -20.89 -11.04 -13.80
N LEU A 20 -22.05 -11.31 -14.38
CA LEU A 20 -23.21 -11.87 -13.68
C LEU A 20 -22.86 -13.14 -12.88
N ASP A 21 -22.23 -14.13 -13.52
CA ASP A 21 -21.83 -15.39 -12.88
C ASP A 21 -20.90 -15.18 -11.67
N ALA A 22 -20.05 -14.15 -11.71
CA ALA A 22 -19.12 -13.85 -10.61
C ALA A 22 -19.88 -13.36 -9.36
N ASN A 23 -20.99 -12.62 -9.53
CA ASN A 23 -21.84 -12.20 -8.42
C ASN A 23 -22.46 -13.42 -7.70
N PHE A 24 -23.01 -14.37 -8.47
CA PHE A 24 -23.64 -15.57 -7.90
C PHE A 24 -22.61 -16.53 -7.29
N LYS A 25 -21.41 -16.63 -7.87
CA LYS A 25 -20.29 -17.34 -7.22
C LYS A 25 -19.91 -16.71 -5.87
N ARG A 26 -19.88 -15.38 -5.76
CA ARG A 26 -19.66 -14.68 -4.48
C ARG A 26 -20.78 -14.95 -3.49
N LEU A 27 -22.03 -14.93 -3.95
CA LEU A 27 -23.20 -15.23 -3.10
C LEU A 27 -23.07 -16.63 -2.48
N LYS A 28 -22.71 -17.62 -3.30
CA LYS A 28 -22.46 -19.00 -2.85
C LYS A 28 -21.25 -19.09 -1.91
N ASN A 29 -20.15 -18.42 -2.22
CA ASN A 29 -18.92 -18.51 -1.43
C ASN A 29 -19.03 -17.82 -0.06
N ILE A 30 -19.74 -16.68 0.02
CA ILE A 30 -19.86 -15.89 1.25
C ILE A 30 -21.01 -16.41 2.12
N TYR A 31 -22.16 -16.75 1.51
CA TYR A 31 -23.40 -17.05 2.23
C TYR A 31 -23.88 -18.49 2.07
N GLY A 32 -23.24 -19.30 1.22
CA GLY A 32 -23.70 -20.66 0.92
C GLY A 32 -24.98 -20.73 0.06
N ILE A 33 -25.42 -19.59 -0.50
CA ILE A 33 -26.67 -19.48 -1.27
C ILE A 33 -26.39 -19.75 -2.75
N ASP A 34 -27.05 -20.76 -3.31
CA ASP A 34 -26.93 -21.16 -4.71
C ASP A 34 -28.21 -20.79 -5.47
N LEU A 35 -28.13 -19.82 -6.38
CA LEU A 35 -29.23 -19.33 -7.19
C LEU A 35 -28.81 -19.29 -8.65
N GLU A 36 -29.76 -19.54 -9.56
CA GLU A 36 -29.53 -19.40 -10.99
C GLU A 36 -29.20 -17.94 -11.36
N PRO A 37 -28.08 -17.68 -12.05
CA PRO A 37 -27.70 -16.33 -12.43
C PRO A 37 -28.71 -15.69 -13.39
N SER A 38 -29.32 -14.58 -12.97
CA SER A 38 -30.11 -13.70 -13.84
C SER A 38 -30.01 -12.24 -13.36
N GLU A 39 -30.18 -11.29 -14.28
CA GLU A 39 -30.19 -9.85 -13.94
C GLU A 39 -31.37 -9.51 -13.03
N GLU A 40 -32.52 -10.16 -13.24
CA GLU A 40 -33.70 -10.01 -12.41
C GLU A 40 -33.44 -10.46 -10.96
N THR A 41 -32.80 -11.62 -10.79
CA THR A 41 -32.44 -12.13 -9.46
C THR A 41 -31.38 -11.25 -8.79
N LEU A 42 -30.35 -10.79 -9.52
CA LEU A 42 -29.34 -9.89 -8.96
C LEU A 42 -29.96 -8.55 -8.51
N LYS A 43 -30.93 -8.04 -9.27
CA LYS A 43 -31.67 -6.83 -8.91
C LYS A 43 -32.54 -7.03 -7.66
N ALA A 44 -33.23 -8.16 -7.55
CA ALA A 44 -34.03 -8.47 -6.36
C ALA A 44 -33.14 -8.62 -5.11
N ILE A 45 -31.97 -9.25 -5.25
CA ILE A 45 -30.94 -9.34 -4.19
C ILE A 45 -30.51 -7.94 -3.74
N ARG A 46 -30.14 -7.07 -4.70
CA ARG A 46 -29.68 -5.70 -4.44
C ARG A 46 -30.70 -4.86 -3.68
N ASN A 47 -31.98 -5.03 -4.00
CA ASN A 47 -33.06 -4.27 -3.39
C ASN A 47 -33.56 -4.87 -2.07
N GLY A 48 -33.03 -6.03 -1.64
CA GLY A 48 -33.56 -6.77 -0.48
C GLY A 48 -34.98 -7.31 -0.71
N GLU A 49 -35.40 -7.46 -1.97
CA GLU A 49 -36.73 -7.94 -2.37
C GLU A 49 -36.83 -9.47 -2.34
N LEU A 50 -35.68 -10.16 -2.30
CA LEU A 50 -35.60 -11.60 -2.20
C LEU A 50 -35.41 -12.02 -0.73
N ASP A 51 -36.38 -12.76 -0.17
CA ASP A 51 -36.26 -13.30 1.18
C ASP A 51 -35.21 -14.43 1.21
N LEU A 52 -34.09 -14.14 1.88
CA LEU A 52 -32.97 -15.06 2.12
C LEU A 52 -32.85 -15.40 3.62
N GLY A 53 -33.93 -15.19 4.40
CA GLY A 53 -33.92 -15.36 5.84
C GLY A 53 -33.10 -14.29 6.56
N ASP A 54 -32.44 -14.67 7.65
CA ASP A 54 -31.72 -13.75 8.55
C ASP A 54 -30.52 -13.04 7.88
N VAL A 55 -30.04 -13.51 6.73
CA VAL A 55 -28.91 -12.92 6.00
C VAL A 55 -29.32 -11.93 4.92
N THR A 56 -30.62 -11.70 4.71
CA THR A 56 -31.13 -10.86 3.61
C THR A 56 -30.49 -9.46 3.57
N GLU A 57 -30.39 -8.79 4.72
CA GLU A 57 -29.79 -7.45 4.82
C GLU A 57 -28.28 -7.48 4.53
N ALA A 58 -27.55 -8.45 5.10
CA ALA A 58 -26.12 -8.62 4.88
C ALA A 58 -25.80 -8.92 3.40
N VAL A 59 -26.64 -9.73 2.75
CA VAL A 59 -26.55 -10.04 1.33
C VAL A 59 -26.80 -8.77 0.50
N ALA A 60 -27.92 -8.07 0.73
CA ALA A 60 -28.24 -6.83 0.00
C ALA A 60 -27.10 -5.80 0.12
N ASN A 61 -26.55 -5.60 1.32
CA ASN A 61 -25.39 -4.73 1.54
C ASN A 61 -24.12 -5.20 0.81
N THR A 62 -23.88 -6.51 0.67
CA THR A 62 -22.73 -7.03 -0.08
C THR A 62 -22.81 -6.75 -1.59
N PHE A 63 -24.03 -6.73 -2.14
CA PHE A 63 -24.27 -6.57 -3.57
C PHE A 63 -24.74 -5.17 -3.97
N ASP A 64 -24.83 -4.23 -3.03
CA ASP A 64 -25.25 -2.85 -3.25
C ASP A 64 -24.58 -2.24 -4.50
N VAL A 65 -25.36 -1.49 -5.29
CA VAL A 65 -24.91 -0.94 -6.57
C VAL A 65 -23.72 0.00 -6.39
N SER A 66 -23.68 0.78 -5.31
CA SER A 66 -22.53 1.66 -5.00
C SER A 66 -21.26 0.88 -4.68
N ARG A 67 -21.36 -0.42 -4.38
CA ARG A 67 -20.24 -1.32 -4.10
C ARG A 67 -19.91 -2.27 -5.27
N THR A 68 -20.78 -2.36 -6.29
CA THR A 68 -20.68 -3.35 -7.38
C THR A 68 -20.61 -2.75 -8.79
N VAL A 69 -20.66 -1.42 -8.92
CA VAL A 69 -20.33 -0.72 -10.17
C VAL A 69 -18.83 -0.42 -10.19
N PHE A 70 -18.12 -1.02 -11.14
CA PHE A 70 -16.68 -0.93 -11.25
C PHE A 70 -16.22 -0.19 -12.50
N ASN A 71 -15.02 0.38 -12.42
CA ASN A 71 -14.26 0.82 -13.57
C ASN A 71 -13.63 -0.44 -14.21
N GLU A 72 -14.19 -0.89 -15.33
CA GLU A 72 -13.83 -2.14 -16.00
C GLU A 72 -12.64 -1.99 -16.96
N ASP A 73 -12.25 -0.75 -17.29
CA ASP A 73 -11.09 -0.44 -18.11
C ASP A 73 -10.36 0.83 -17.65
N TRP A 74 -9.15 1.05 -18.19
CA TRP A 74 -8.30 2.19 -17.83
C TRP A 74 -8.89 3.54 -18.24
N ALA A 75 -9.71 3.61 -19.29
CA ALA A 75 -10.34 4.86 -19.74
C ALA A 75 -11.45 5.29 -18.76
N GLN A 76 -12.17 4.35 -18.17
CA GLN A 76 -13.13 4.61 -17.09
C GLN A 76 -12.42 5.10 -15.83
N ILE A 77 -11.29 4.47 -15.45
CA ILE A 77 -10.45 4.97 -14.35
C ILE A 77 -9.98 6.40 -14.65
N GLU A 78 -9.39 6.65 -15.81
CA GLU A 78 -8.91 7.99 -16.20
C GLU A 78 -10.02 9.04 -16.18
N THR A 79 -11.23 8.69 -16.67
CA THR A 79 -12.41 9.56 -16.63
C THR A 79 -12.79 9.94 -15.20
N MET A 80 -12.81 8.95 -14.29
CA MET A 80 -13.07 9.20 -12.88
C MET A 80 -11.96 10.05 -12.25
N LEU A 81 -10.69 9.73 -12.51
CA LEU A 81 -9.55 10.46 -11.96
C LEU A 81 -9.62 11.94 -12.37
N ASN A 82 -9.79 12.23 -13.65
CA ASN A 82 -9.93 13.60 -14.16
C ASN A 82 -11.06 14.39 -13.50
N GLN A 83 -12.11 13.72 -13.03
CA GLN A 83 -13.19 14.35 -12.28
C GLN A 83 -12.77 14.64 -10.83
N ILE A 84 -12.27 13.65 -10.11
CA ILE A 84 -12.00 13.78 -8.68
C ILE A 84 -10.74 14.62 -8.40
N THR A 85 -9.74 14.60 -9.28
CA THR A 85 -8.53 15.43 -9.11
C THR A 85 -8.69 16.86 -9.63
N SER A 86 -9.81 17.18 -10.28
CA SER A 86 -10.07 18.54 -10.76
C SER A 86 -10.09 19.54 -9.60
N GLU A 87 -9.58 20.75 -9.83
CA GLU A 87 -9.62 21.83 -8.84
C GLU A 87 -11.04 22.07 -8.28
N LYS A 88 -12.05 21.99 -9.17
CA LYS A 88 -13.46 22.10 -8.77
C LYS A 88 -13.86 21.05 -7.74
N PHE A 89 -13.35 19.83 -7.85
CA PHE A 89 -13.67 18.75 -6.93
C PHE A 89 -12.83 18.84 -5.65
N THR A 90 -11.51 18.98 -5.77
CA THR A 90 -10.61 19.01 -4.61
C THR A 90 -10.86 20.20 -3.69
N ARG A 91 -11.36 21.33 -4.22
CA ARG A 91 -11.73 22.52 -3.44
C ARG A 91 -13.16 22.51 -2.88
N GLN A 92 -13.92 21.41 -3.02
CA GLN A 92 -15.21 21.28 -2.32
C GLN A 92 -15.06 21.31 -0.79
N LEU A 93 -13.89 20.90 -0.31
CA LEU A 93 -13.45 21.06 1.06
C LEU A 93 -12.02 21.55 1.02
N VAL A 94 -11.77 22.73 1.59
CA VAL A 94 -10.42 23.25 1.80
C VAL A 94 -10.04 23.08 3.26
N ASP A 95 -8.75 22.89 3.49
CA ASP A 95 -8.22 22.77 4.84
C ASP A 95 -7.94 24.11 5.51
N SER A 96 -7.35 24.07 6.71
CA SER A 96 -7.06 25.29 7.49
C SER A 96 -5.98 26.19 6.86
N GLU A 97 -5.21 25.66 5.90
CA GLU A 97 -4.17 26.39 5.16
C GLU A 97 -4.70 26.91 3.79
N GLY A 98 -5.91 26.51 3.40
CA GLY A 98 -6.55 26.89 2.13
C GLY A 98 -6.29 25.92 0.98
N ASP A 99 -5.65 24.79 1.26
CA ASP A 99 -5.33 23.73 0.31
C ASP A 99 -6.52 22.79 0.11
N GLY A 100 -6.58 22.19 -1.08
CA GLY A 100 -7.60 21.20 -1.44
C GLY A 100 -7.21 19.78 -1.05
N TRP A 101 -8.14 18.86 -1.29
CA TRP A 101 -7.95 17.42 -1.08
C TRP A 101 -6.72 16.86 -1.82
N LYS A 102 -5.91 16.03 -1.13
CA LYS A 102 -4.71 15.36 -1.69
C LYS A 102 -4.93 13.85 -1.86
N TYR A 103 -4.24 13.28 -2.84
CA TYR A 103 -4.35 11.86 -3.21
C TYR A 103 -3.02 11.13 -2.99
N ASN A 104 -3.09 9.87 -2.56
CA ASN A 104 -1.94 8.98 -2.41
C ASN A 104 -2.26 7.62 -3.03
N TRP A 105 -1.61 7.32 -4.15
CA TRP A 105 -1.85 6.16 -5.00
C TRP A 105 -0.97 4.98 -4.56
N PHE A 106 -1.50 4.09 -3.74
CA PHE A 106 -0.80 2.88 -3.30
C PHE A 106 -0.96 1.79 -4.36
N CYS A 107 0.08 1.62 -5.19
CA CYS A 107 0.01 0.80 -6.40
C CYS A 107 0.37 -0.65 -6.12
N LEU A 108 -0.51 -1.55 -6.57
CA LEU A 108 -0.32 -3.01 -6.59
C LEU A 108 0.21 -3.50 -7.93
N ASP A 109 1.13 -4.46 -7.88
CA ASP A 109 1.50 -5.27 -9.04
C ASP A 109 0.78 -6.63 -9.01
N HIS A 110 -0.06 -6.90 -10.01
CA HIS A 110 -0.70 -8.21 -10.20
C HIS A 110 0.28 -9.21 -10.83
N VAL A 111 1.30 -9.61 -10.06
CA VAL A 111 2.44 -10.42 -10.53
C VAL A 111 2.59 -11.68 -9.69
N GLY A 112 2.92 -12.81 -10.33
CA GLY A 112 3.16 -14.10 -9.67
C GLY A 112 1.91 -14.97 -9.47
N PHE A 113 0.73 -14.44 -9.82
CA PHE A 113 -0.51 -15.21 -9.87
C PHE A 113 -0.50 -16.17 -11.07
N SER A 114 -0.97 -17.40 -10.86
CA SER A 114 -0.92 -18.50 -11.84
C SER A 114 -2.27 -19.16 -12.12
N GLY A 115 -3.31 -18.80 -11.36
CA GLY A 115 -4.64 -19.37 -11.48
C GLY A 115 -5.61 -18.47 -12.25
N ASP A 116 -6.90 -18.81 -12.19
CA ASP A 116 -7.99 -18.09 -12.84
C ASP A 116 -8.00 -16.58 -12.57
N ASN A 117 -8.23 -15.82 -13.65
CA ASN A 117 -8.44 -14.37 -13.65
C ASN A 117 -9.81 -13.99 -14.25
N PRO A 118 -10.94 -14.44 -13.67
CA PRO A 118 -12.27 -14.21 -14.23
C PRO A 118 -12.70 -12.74 -14.16
N ARG A 119 -12.09 -11.96 -13.26
CA ARG A 119 -12.34 -10.52 -13.07
C ARG A 119 -11.41 -9.63 -13.91
N ARG A 120 -10.60 -10.24 -14.78
CA ARG A 120 -9.75 -9.57 -15.77
C ARG A 120 -8.81 -8.52 -15.16
N ARG A 121 -8.22 -8.82 -13.99
CA ARG A 121 -7.15 -7.99 -13.41
C ARG A 121 -6.04 -7.80 -14.44
N ASP A 122 -5.53 -6.58 -14.57
CA ASP A 122 -4.44 -6.28 -15.51
C ASP A 122 -3.11 -6.82 -14.96
N ALA A 123 -2.81 -8.06 -15.32
CA ALA A 123 -1.68 -8.82 -14.84
C ALA A 123 -0.36 -8.33 -15.46
N GLY A 124 0.69 -8.32 -14.66
CA GLY A 124 2.05 -8.06 -15.12
C GLY A 124 2.78 -6.99 -14.32
N ASP A 125 4.08 -6.92 -14.57
CA ASP A 125 4.97 -6.01 -13.85
C ASP A 125 4.64 -4.55 -14.19
N HIS A 126 4.58 -3.72 -13.15
CA HIS A 126 4.45 -2.26 -13.20
C HIS A 126 3.18 -1.72 -13.87
N LYS A 127 2.20 -2.55 -14.23
CA LYS A 127 1.01 -2.12 -14.98
C LYS A 127 0.28 -0.95 -14.33
N VAL A 128 -0.11 -1.13 -13.07
CA VAL A 128 -0.81 -0.09 -12.30
C VAL A 128 0.13 1.06 -11.96
N PHE A 129 1.36 0.74 -11.53
CA PHE A 129 2.38 1.72 -11.20
C PHE A 129 2.64 2.70 -12.36
N ASP A 130 2.88 2.18 -13.57
CA ASP A 130 3.19 2.97 -14.76
C ASP A 130 1.99 3.82 -15.20
N PHE A 131 0.76 3.35 -14.99
CA PHE A 131 -0.43 4.17 -15.25
C PHE A 131 -0.44 5.40 -14.34
N TYR A 132 -0.30 5.20 -13.02
CA TYR A 132 -0.31 6.31 -12.07
C TYR A 132 0.93 7.20 -12.18
N GLN A 133 2.10 6.63 -12.49
CA GLN A 133 3.31 7.40 -12.76
C GLN A 133 3.12 8.35 -13.94
N ARG A 134 2.53 7.87 -15.06
CA ARG A 134 2.19 8.74 -16.18
C ARG A 134 1.12 9.76 -15.83
N TYR A 135 0.15 9.37 -15.01
CA TYR A 135 -0.93 10.28 -14.61
C TYR A 135 -0.41 11.46 -13.78
N THR A 136 0.58 11.24 -12.93
CA THR A 136 1.11 12.27 -12.01
C THR A 136 2.42 12.92 -12.47
N CYS A 137 3.06 12.47 -13.56
CA CYS A 137 4.42 12.91 -13.91
C CYS A 137 4.51 14.40 -14.26
N ASP A 138 3.47 14.94 -14.90
CA ASP A 138 3.46 16.34 -15.36
C ASP A 138 2.91 17.31 -14.30
N ASP A 139 2.23 16.78 -13.27
CA ASP A 139 1.65 17.56 -12.19
C ASP A 139 1.66 16.76 -10.88
N LEU A 140 2.62 17.07 -10.01
CA LEU A 140 2.78 16.43 -8.72
C LEU A 140 1.61 16.71 -7.76
N SER A 141 0.79 17.75 -8.02
CA SER A 141 -0.40 18.02 -7.21
C SER A 141 -1.48 16.95 -7.38
N LEU A 142 -1.38 16.12 -8.43
CA LEU A 142 -2.28 14.99 -8.68
C LEU A 142 -2.05 13.80 -7.72
N GLY A 143 -1.01 13.85 -6.89
CA GLY A 143 -0.81 12.94 -5.77
C GLY A 143 0.51 12.18 -5.78
N SER A 144 0.79 11.52 -4.65
CA SER A 144 2.01 10.74 -4.46
C SER A 144 1.81 9.25 -4.75
N ILE A 145 2.83 8.57 -5.27
CA ILE A 145 2.79 7.12 -5.51
C ILE A 145 3.45 6.39 -4.34
N GLN A 146 2.77 5.36 -3.84
CA GLN A 146 3.17 4.55 -2.69
C GLN A 146 2.97 3.05 -3.00
N TRP A 147 3.29 2.17 -2.05
CA TRP A 147 3.27 0.72 -2.29
C TRP A 147 2.07 0.00 -1.68
N HIS A 148 1.30 -0.67 -2.53
CA HIS A 148 0.31 -1.66 -2.10
C HIS A 148 0.79 -3.06 -2.47
N TYR A 149 0.65 -4.02 -1.57
CA TYR A 149 1.05 -5.39 -1.88
C TYR A 149 0.07 -6.43 -1.33
N HIS A 150 -0.22 -7.40 -2.19
CA HIS A 150 -1.03 -8.57 -1.87
C HIS A 150 -0.14 -9.80 -1.90
N PRO A 151 -0.04 -10.56 -0.80
CA PRO A 151 0.64 -11.85 -0.82
C PRO A 151 -0.07 -12.84 -1.74
N LEU A 152 0.70 -13.73 -2.37
CA LEU A 152 0.15 -14.73 -3.28
C LEU A 152 -0.69 -15.77 -2.53
N PRO A 153 -1.93 -16.07 -2.99
CA PRO A 153 -2.70 -17.19 -2.47
C PRO A 153 -2.14 -18.51 -3.00
N ILE A 154 -2.24 -19.59 -2.21
CA ILE A 154 -1.86 -20.95 -2.64
C ILE A 154 -2.60 -21.37 -3.92
N THR A 155 -3.84 -20.91 -4.09
CA THR A 155 -4.65 -21.21 -5.28
C THR A 155 -4.16 -20.54 -6.56
N GLY A 156 -3.30 -19.53 -6.46
CA GLY A 156 -2.82 -18.73 -7.61
C GLY A 156 -3.87 -17.82 -8.26
N HIS A 157 -5.15 -17.92 -7.93
CA HIS A 157 -6.22 -17.07 -8.46
C HIS A 157 -6.03 -15.58 -8.16
N PHE A 158 -6.26 -14.72 -9.15
CA PHE A 158 -6.04 -13.26 -9.10
C PHE A 158 -6.96 -12.49 -8.15
N HIS A 159 -8.05 -13.10 -7.69
CA HIS A 159 -9.05 -12.46 -6.83
C HIS A 159 -9.04 -13.02 -5.41
N ASN A 160 -8.10 -13.94 -5.12
CA ASN A 160 -7.94 -14.52 -3.79
C ASN A 160 -6.80 -13.82 -3.04
N GLY A 161 -6.95 -13.68 -1.73
CA GLY A 161 -5.91 -13.12 -0.88
C GLY A 161 -4.99 -14.19 -0.29
N GLY A 162 -3.68 -14.00 -0.45
CA GLY A 162 -2.68 -14.66 0.38
C GLY A 162 -2.52 -13.94 1.72
N THR A 163 -1.78 -14.57 2.64
CA THR A 163 -1.53 -14.01 3.98
C THR A 163 -0.06 -14.11 4.42
N THR A 164 0.82 -14.66 3.59
CA THR A 164 2.22 -14.93 3.95
C THR A 164 3.13 -14.29 2.90
N TYR A 165 4.01 -13.41 3.35
CA TYR A 165 4.99 -12.68 2.54
C TYR A 165 6.17 -13.56 2.18
N LEU A 166 6.70 -14.29 3.16
CA LEU A 166 8.00 -14.97 3.05
C LEU A 166 7.91 -16.40 2.51
N ASN A 167 6.75 -16.84 2.03
CA ASN A 167 6.59 -18.17 1.42
C ASN A 167 7.02 -18.21 -0.06
N SER A 168 7.36 -17.06 -0.64
CA SER A 168 7.83 -16.91 -2.01
C SER A 168 8.74 -15.69 -2.14
N SER A 169 9.49 -15.60 -3.24
CA SER A 169 10.31 -14.44 -3.59
C SER A 169 9.50 -13.25 -4.14
N ASN A 170 8.18 -13.38 -4.28
CA ASN A 170 7.35 -12.44 -5.02
C ASN A 170 7.42 -11.00 -4.48
N VAL A 171 7.34 -10.82 -3.17
CA VAL A 171 7.43 -9.48 -2.54
C VAL A 171 8.77 -8.81 -2.83
N SER A 172 9.88 -9.57 -2.71
CA SER A 172 11.22 -9.07 -2.98
C SER A 172 11.47 -8.84 -4.47
N GLU A 173 10.96 -9.69 -5.34
CA GLU A 173 11.09 -9.53 -6.79
C GLU A 173 10.36 -8.28 -7.29
N ILE A 174 9.16 -7.98 -6.77
CA ILE A 174 8.43 -6.77 -7.12
C ILE A 174 9.24 -5.53 -6.74
N LEU A 175 9.79 -5.48 -5.52
CA LEU A 175 10.64 -4.36 -5.11
C LEU A 175 11.92 -4.28 -5.95
N ALA A 176 12.59 -5.41 -6.22
CA ALA A 176 13.78 -5.45 -7.05
C ALA A 176 13.52 -4.92 -8.47
N LYS A 177 12.38 -5.29 -9.08
CA LYS A 177 11.95 -4.76 -10.38
C LYS A 177 11.68 -3.27 -10.32
N LYS A 178 11.01 -2.75 -9.27
CA LYS A 178 10.76 -1.31 -9.15
C LYS A 178 12.05 -0.50 -8.99
N ILE A 179 13.00 -1.02 -8.21
CA ILE A 179 14.32 -0.40 -8.06
C ILE A 179 15.05 -0.35 -9.40
N ILE A 180 15.18 -1.49 -10.07
CA ILE A 180 16.03 -1.62 -11.27
C ILE A 180 15.37 -1.01 -12.52
N ASP A 181 14.06 -1.16 -12.67
CA ASP A 181 13.36 -0.77 -13.90
C ASP A 181 12.72 0.63 -13.82
N ARG A 182 12.51 1.16 -12.61
CA ARG A 182 11.81 2.44 -12.38
C ARG A 182 12.56 3.39 -11.44
N GLU A 183 13.74 3.01 -10.96
CA GLU A 183 14.54 3.80 -10.00
C GLU A 183 13.72 4.26 -8.79
N TRP A 184 12.79 3.41 -8.35
CA TRP A 184 11.80 3.75 -7.33
C TRP A 184 11.85 2.80 -6.14
N PHE A 185 11.69 3.36 -4.94
CA PHE A 185 11.60 2.60 -3.70
C PHE A 185 10.54 3.19 -2.76
N PRO A 186 9.71 2.35 -2.09
CA PRO A 186 8.61 2.86 -1.30
C PRO A 186 9.02 3.43 0.05
N SER A 187 8.31 4.47 0.46
CA SER A 187 8.36 5.02 1.82
C SER A 187 7.12 4.63 2.63
N CYS A 188 5.94 4.65 2.00
CA CYS A 188 4.69 4.25 2.64
C CYS A 188 4.16 2.94 2.07
N TYR A 189 3.47 2.18 2.93
CA TYR A 189 2.89 0.90 2.59
C TYR A 189 1.44 0.76 3.03
N ARG A 190 0.68 0.03 2.21
CA ARG A 190 -0.70 -0.41 2.46
C ARG A 190 -0.80 -1.93 2.26
N PRO A 191 -1.25 -2.69 3.27
CA PRO A 191 -1.49 -4.13 3.12
C PRO A 191 -2.72 -4.47 2.28
N GLY A 192 -2.56 -5.43 1.37
CA GLY A 192 -3.68 -6.16 0.76
C GLY A 192 -4.55 -6.81 1.83
N PHE A 193 -5.88 -6.63 1.69
CA PHE A 193 -6.88 -7.10 2.65
C PHE A 193 -6.63 -6.67 4.11
N HIS A 194 -5.82 -5.64 4.35
CA HIS A 194 -5.42 -5.22 5.71
C HIS A 194 -4.65 -6.28 6.51
N THR A 195 -4.02 -7.24 5.82
CA THR A 195 -3.36 -8.38 6.46
C THR A 195 -1.92 -8.06 6.84
N GLU A 196 -1.66 -8.00 8.14
CA GLU A 196 -0.33 -8.16 8.71
C GLU A 196 -0.21 -9.45 9.53
N ARG A 197 1.00 -10.02 9.54
CA ARG A 197 1.40 -11.24 10.23
C ARG A 197 2.87 -11.09 10.69
N PRO A 198 3.41 -11.97 11.54
CA PRO A 198 4.79 -11.83 12.02
C PRO A 198 5.83 -11.71 10.89
N ASP A 199 5.66 -12.44 9.79
CA ASP A 199 6.57 -12.40 8.66
C ASP A 199 6.51 -11.07 7.88
N SER A 200 5.32 -10.51 7.65
CA SER A 200 5.18 -9.18 7.06
C SER A 200 5.70 -8.09 8.00
N ASN A 201 5.44 -8.22 9.32
CA ASN A 201 5.94 -7.31 10.34
C ASN A 201 7.47 -7.20 10.29
N TRP A 202 8.16 -8.35 10.25
CA TRP A 202 9.62 -8.39 10.17
C TRP A 202 10.17 -7.91 8.83
N PHE A 203 9.49 -8.21 7.72
CA PHE A 203 9.88 -7.74 6.40
C PHE A 203 9.83 -6.21 6.30
N LEU A 204 8.71 -5.60 6.70
CA LEU A 204 8.51 -4.15 6.62
C LEU A 204 9.52 -3.40 7.49
N GLU A 205 9.82 -3.91 8.68
CA GLU A 205 10.82 -3.35 9.60
C GLU A 205 12.22 -3.19 9.00
N GLN A 206 12.55 -3.96 7.96
CA GLN A 206 13.87 -3.84 7.33
C GLN A 206 13.97 -2.59 6.45
N TRP A 207 12.89 -2.11 5.84
CA TRP A 207 13.02 -1.09 4.78
C TRP A 207 11.90 -0.04 4.71
N ILE A 208 10.72 -0.30 5.27
CA ILE A 208 9.53 0.53 5.08
C ILE A 208 9.17 1.29 6.37
N PRO A 209 9.34 2.62 6.39
CA PRO A 209 9.16 3.43 7.60
C PRO A 209 7.70 3.64 8.02
N PHE A 210 6.78 3.72 7.06
CA PHE A 210 5.43 4.22 7.28
C PHE A 210 4.37 3.23 6.80
N ASP A 211 3.44 2.89 7.69
CA ASP A 211 2.48 1.82 7.47
C ASP A 211 1.03 2.25 7.79
N TYR A 212 0.14 2.15 6.80
CA TYR A 212 -1.28 2.47 6.91
C TYR A 212 -2.16 1.22 7.07
N ALA A 213 -1.72 0.25 7.87
CA ALA A 213 -2.39 -1.04 8.02
C ALA A 213 -3.50 -1.12 9.09
N ASN A 214 -3.41 -0.34 10.17
CA ASN A 214 -4.23 -0.57 11.35
C ASN A 214 -5.71 -0.26 11.10
N GLN A 215 -6.57 -1.28 11.15
CA GLN A 215 -8.03 -1.11 11.03
C GLN A 215 -8.80 -1.38 12.32
N SER A 216 -8.24 -1.01 13.47
CA SER A 216 -8.97 -1.05 14.73
C SER A 216 -10.22 -0.16 14.66
N ILE A 217 -11.34 -0.62 15.22
CA ILE A 217 -12.60 0.14 15.25
C ILE A 217 -13.16 0.27 16.66
N THR A 218 -13.86 1.36 16.93
CA THR A 218 -14.42 1.67 18.25
C THR A 218 -15.62 0.79 18.60
N ALA A 219 -16.53 0.54 17.66
CA ALA A 219 -17.70 -0.32 17.84
C ALA A 219 -18.13 -1.00 16.53
N GLY A 220 -18.80 -2.16 16.65
CA GLY A 220 -19.41 -2.91 15.55
C GLY A 220 -19.10 -4.41 15.63
N THR A 221 -20.14 -5.24 15.61
CA THR A 221 -19.98 -6.69 15.36
C THR A 221 -19.51 -6.87 13.92
N ILE A 222 -18.46 -7.68 13.72
CA ILE A 222 -18.08 -8.14 12.39
C ILE A 222 -19.16 -9.12 11.92
N ASP A 223 -20.18 -8.61 11.23
CA ASP A 223 -21.26 -9.41 10.64
C ASP A 223 -20.88 -9.96 9.25
N GLN A 224 -19.64 -10.44 9.12
CA GLN A 224 -19.10 -10.94 7.85
C GLN A 224 -18.44 -12.30 8.10
N PRO A 225 -19.17 -13.41 7.86
CA PRO A 225 -18.69 -14.76 8.14
C PRO A 225 -17.37 -15.10 7.45
N ASP A 226 -17.13 -14.57 6.24
CA ASP A 226 -15.89 -14.81 5.48
C ASP A 226 -14.65 -14.14 6.10
N LEU A 227 -14.86 -13.14 6.97
CA LEU A 227 -13.83 -12.35 7.64
C LEU A 227 -13.70 -12.68 9.14
N ALA A 228 -14.51 -13.62 9.64
CA ALA A 228 -14.55 -14.01 11.03
C ALA A 228 -13.19 -14.52 11.54
N GLY A 229 -12.91 -14.30 12.82
CA GLY A 229 -11.68 -14.76 13.47
C GLY A 229 -10.40 -14.08 12.99
N GLY A 230 -10.48 -12.92 12.32
CA GLY A 230 -9.31 -12.14 11.91
C GLY A 230 -8.57 -12.70 10.67
N ARG A 231 -9.29 -13.43 9.80
CA ARG A 231 -8.75 -14.12 8.61
C ARG A 231 -7.85 -13.24 7.75
N TYR A 232 -8.23 -11.98 7.50
CA TYR A 232 -7.46 -11.01 6.72
C TYR A 232 -7.07 -9.80 7.58
N GLY A 233 -6.14 -10.01 8.51
CA GLY A 233 -5.71 -8.97 9.46
C GLY A 233 -6.60 -8.88 10.70
N ASN A 234 -6.03 -9.28 11.84
CA ASN A 234 -6.65 -9.04 13.15
C ASN A 234 -6.09 -7.73 13.72
N TRP A 235 -6.97 -6.78 14.02
CA TRP A 235 -6.62 -5.48 14.59
C TRP A 235 -7.36 -5.23 15.90
N GLU A 236 -7.98 -6.25 16.49
CA GLU A 236 -8.81 -6.13 17.70
C GLU A 236 -8.01 -5.63 18.91
N LYS A 237 -6.71 -5.96 18.97
CA LYS A 237 -5.82 -5.52 20.06
C LYS A 237 -5.09 -4.20 19.75
N ALA A 238 -5.23 -3.70 18.53
CA ALA A 238 -4.52 -2.51 18.10
C ALA A 238 -5.14 -1.24 18.68
N THR A 239 -4.29 -0.23 18.87
CA THR A 239 -4.74 1.08 19.34
C THR A 239 -5.79 1.66 18.39
N LYS A 240 -6.79 2.34 18.97
CA LYS A 240 -7.84 3.07 18.24
C LYS A 240 -7.52 4.58 18.13
N SER A 241 -6.47 5.02 18.83
CA SER A 241 -5.94 6.38 18.71
C SER A 241 -5.53 6.65 17.25
N TRP A 242 -5.66 7.92 16.86
CA TRP A 242 -5.18 8.41 15.57
C TRP A 242 -3.71 8.84 15.62
N ILE A 243 -3.04 8.69 16.77
CA ILE A 243 -1.61 8.87 16.91
C ILE A 243 -0.91 7.59 16.43
N PRO A 244 0.03 7.68 15.47
CA PRO A 244 0.80 6.52 15.04
C PRO A 244 1.58 5.87 16.18
N TYR A 245 1.84 4.57 16.08
CA TYR A 245 2.60 3.82 17.08
C TYR A 245 3.70 2.97 16.45
N HIS A 246 4.76 2.75 17.22
CA HIS A 246 5.75 1.72 16.91
C HIS A 246 5.18 0.34 17.27
N PRO A 247 5.20 -0.65 16.38
CA PRO A 247 4.70 -1.98 16.69
C PRO A 247 5.65 -2.77 17.60
N ASP A 248 5.12 -3.79 18.23
CA ASP A 248 5.88 -4.83 18.93
C ASP A 248 6.43 -5.88 17.95
N TYR A 249 7.59 -6.43 18.30
CA TYR A 249 8.31 -7.41 17.48
C TYR A 249 7.50 -8.70 17.26
N ASP A 250 6.79 -9.16 18.28
CA ASP A 250 6.03 -10.42 18.25
C ASP A 250 4.56 -10.21 17.86
N ASP A 251 3.97 -9.07 18.21
CA ASP A 251 2.55 -8.76 17.97
C ASP A 251 2.38 -7.35 17.43
N TYR A 252 2.27 -7.22 16.10
CA TYR A 252 2.15 -5.95 15.38
C TYR A 252 0.99 -5.05 15.89
N GLN A 253 0.00 -5.62 16.59
CA GLN A 253 -1.12 -4.86 17.16
C GLN A 253 -0.71 -4.06 18.41
N LYS A 254 0.38 -4.42 19.09
CA LYS A 254 0.78 -3.77 20.34
C LYS A 254 1.79 -2.68 20.08
N ILE A 255 1.79 -1.68 20.97
CA ILE A 255 2.87 -0.70 21.04
C ILE A 255 4.15 -1.41 21.50
N GLY A 256 5.23 -1.23 20.77
CA GLY A 256 6.55 -1.77 21.05
C GLY A 256 7.66 -0.83 20.60
N ASN A 257 8.80 -1.38 20.19
CA ASN A 257 10.04 -0.64 19.91
C ASN A 257 10.63 -0.94 18.54
N MET A 258 9.83 -1.47 17.61
CA MET A 258 10.23 -1.57 16.20
C MET A 258 10.40 -0.16 15.62
N ARG A 259 11.16 -0.04 14.52
CA ARG A 259 11.50 1.26 13.93
C ARG A 259 10.33 1.85 13.15
N ARG A 260 9.54 1.02 12.45
CA ARG A 260 8.42 1.53 11.62
C ARG A 260 7.31 2.15 12.48
N TRP A 261 6.49 2.97 11.84
CA TRP A 261 5.27 3.52 12.44
C TRP A 261 4.02 2.97 11.75
N ILE A 262 3.04 2.55 12.54
CA ILE A 262 1.71 2.15 12.07
C ILE A 262 0.69 3.24 12.40
N ALA A 263 -0.08 3.65 11.39
CA ALA A 263 -1.23 4.53 11.52
C ALA A 263 -2.55 3.77 11.36
N ARG A 264 -3.57 4.22 12.07
CA ARG A 264 -4.95 3.76 11.90
C ARG A 264 -5.49 4.26 10.55
N CYS A 265 -6.03 3.36 9.72
CA CYS A 265 -6.53 3.62 8.38
C CYS A 265 -7.83 2.84 8.10
N LEU A 266 -8.97 3.53 8.04
CA LEU A 266 -10.29 2.90 7.92
C LEU A 266 -10.85 2.95 6.49
N ASN A 267 -11.83 2.09 6.17
CA ASN A 267 -12.40 2.06 4.82
C ASN A 267 -13.44 3.18 4.63
N MET A 268 -13.43 3.88 3.50
CA MET A 268 -14.40 4.95 3.24
C MET A 268 -15.81 4.41 2.97
N HIS A 269 -15.90 3.31 2.23
CA HIS A 269 -17.14 2.62 1.93
C HIS A 269 -16.87 1.12 1.75
N ALA A 270 -16.98 0.34 2.83
CA ALA A 270 -16.73 -1.11 2.79
C ALA A 270 -17.65 -1.88 3.72
N ARG A 271 -17.79 -3.19 3.48
CA ARG A 271 -18.61 -4.07 4.34
C ARG A 271 -18.08 -4.18 5.77
N LEU A 272 -16.84 -3.74 6.00
CA LEU A 272 -16.10 -3.96 7.22
C LEU A 272 -15.26 -2.72 7.54
N ARG A 273 -15.21 -2.35 8.81
CA ARG A 273 -14.33 -1.29 9.36
C ARG A 273 -14.43 0.02 8.56
N GLU A 274 -15.67 0.36 8.22
CA GLU A 274 -16.02 1.58 7.51
C GLU A 274 -15.93 2.77 8.47
N ILE A 275 -15.30 3.87 8.05
CA ILE A 275 -15.16 5.08 8.84
C ILE A 275 -16.52 5.73 9.10
N SER A 276 -16.78 6.11 10.35
CA SER A 276 -17.99 6.83 10.75
C SER A 276 -17.73 8.32 11.02
N GLN A 277 -18.81 9.07 11.25
CA GLN A 277 -18.70 10.44 11.76
C GLN A 277 -18.08 10.46 13.17
N GLU A 278 -18.37 9.46 14.02
CA GLU A 278 -17.77 9.37 15.35
C GLU A 278 -16.25 9.19 15.26
N ASP A 279 -15.76 8.34 14.36
CA ASP A 279 -14.33 8.14 14.14
C ASP A 279 -13.60 9.45 13.76
N VAL A 280 -14.22 10.29 12.92
CA VAL A 280 -13.67 11.61 12.56
C VAL A 280 -13.75 12.58 13.74
N ASN A 281 -14.86 12.60 14.47
CA ASN A 281 -14.99 13.43 15.67
C ASN A 281 -13.95 13.05 16.74
N ASP A 282 -13.65 11.75 16.89
CA ASP A 282 -12.64 11.25 17.82
C ASP A 282 -11.25 11.78 17.46
N ALA A 283 -10.91 11.88 16.17
CA ALA A 283 -9.64 12.48 15.72
C ALA A 283 -9.54 13.96 16.13
N PHE A 284 -10.59 14.75 15.86
CA PHE A 284 -10.62 16.17 16.23
C PHE A 284 -10.63 16.36 17.76
N LEU A 285 -11.33 15.49 18.48
CA LEU A 285 -11.34 15.52 19.95
C LEU A 285 -9.96 15.21 20.52
N GLU A 286 -9.27 14.20 19.99
CA GLU A 286 -7.90 13.84 20.38
C GLU A 286 -6.94 15.01 20.08
N ALA A 287 -7.09 15.67 18.92
CA ALA A 287 -6.30 16.85 18.58
C ALA A 287 -6.54 18.06 19.51
N ARG A 288 -7.79 18.28 19.91
CA ARG A 288 -8.13 19.33 20.89
C ARG A 288 -7.44 19.11 22.24
N THR A 289 -7.11 17.87 22.61
CA THR A 289 -6.35 17.61 23.86
C THR A 289 -4.87 18.02 23.78
N GLY A 290 -4.40 18.45 22.60
CA GLY A 290 -3.03 18.91 22.38
C GLY A 290 -2.13 17.95 21.61
N ASN A 291 -2.68 16.83 21.10
CA ASN A 291 -1.92 15.85 20.32
C ASN A 291 -2.03 16.13 18.83
N ASP A 292 -0.94 15.95 18.09
CA ASP A 292 -1.02 15.85 16.64
C ASP A 292 -1.49 14.45 16.24
N VAL A 293 -2.47 14.37 15.34
CA VAL A 293 -3.10 13.10 14.95
C VAL A 293 -3.09 12.91 13.44
N LEU A 294 -3.07 11.65 13.02
CA LEU A 294 -3.07 11.24 11.62
C LEU A 294 -4.38 10.51 11.29
N LEU A 295 -5.37 11.26 10.81
CA LEU A 295 -6.65 10.72 10.34
C LEU A 295 -6.47 10.16 8.94
N SER A 296 -6.51 8.84 8.79
CA SER A 296 -6.35 8.21 7.47
C SER A 296 -7.46 7.24 7.13
N PHE A 297 -7.73 7.13 5.84
CA PHE A 297 -8.78 6.26 5.31
C PHE A 297 -8.48 5.83 3.87
N THR A 298 -9.14 4.77 3.43
CA THR A 298 -8.84 4.09 2.17
C THR A 298 -10.05 3.65 1.37
N ASN A 299 -9.87 3.61 0.05
CA ASN A 299 -10.78 3.02 -0.92
C ASN A 299 -9.98 2.46 -2.11
N HIS A 300 -10.66 2.08 -3.19
CA HIS A 300 -10.04 1.43 -4.34
C HIS A 300 -10.39 2.14 -5.65
N ASP A 301 -9.43 2.19 -6.58
CA ASP A 301 -9.55 2.84 -7.89
C ASP A 301 -10.52 2.15 -8.86
N PHE A 302 -10.70 0.84 -8.72
CA PHE A 302 -11.68 0.12 -9.53
C PHE A 302 -13.13 0.43 -9.16
N ARG A 303 -13.40 1.20 -8.11
CA ARG A 303 -14.75 1.69 -7.78
C ARG A 303 -14.91 3.14 -8.18
N ASN A 304 -16.15 3.60 -8.28
CA ASN A 304 -16.42 5.03 -8.34
C ASN A 304 -16.12 5.68 -6.99
N MET A 305 -14.92 6.25 -6.85
CA MET A 305 -14.46 6.86 -5.60
C MET A 305 -15.18 8.17 -5.23
N ARG A 306 -15.78 8.84 -6.21
CA ARG A 306 -16.40 10.16 -6.03
C ARG A 306 -17.40 10.23 -4.85
N PRO A 307 -18.46 9.41 -4.80
CA PRO A 307 -19.43 9.46 -3.71
C PRO A 307 -18.80 9.11 -2.34
N GLU A 308 -17.80 8.25 -2.32
CA GLU A 308 -17.08 7.88 -1.10
C GLU A 308 -16.28 9.06 -0.55
N ILE A 309 -15.57 9.79 -1.42
CA ILE A 309 -14.84 11.01 -1.06
C ILE A 309 -15.79 12.11 -0.60
N GLU A 310 -16.87 12.36 -1.33
CA GLU A 310 -17.88 13.36 -0.95
C GLU A 310 -18.49 13.06 0.43
N LYS A 311 -18.66 11.77 0.79
CA LYS A 311 -19.11 11.34 2.11
C LYS A 311 -18.11 11.69 3.21
N VAL A 312 -16.84 11.35 3.04
CA VAL A 312 -15.81 11.64 4.05
C VAL A 312 -15.55 13.14 4.16
N MET A 313 -15.60 13.90 3.05
CA MET A 313 -15.56 15.36 3.08
C MET A 313 -16.69 15.95 3.94
N ARG A 314 -17.91 15.38 3.90
CA ARG A 314 -18.99 15.82 4.81
C ARG A 314 -18.66 15.54 6.27
N TYR A 315 -18.04 14.39 6.57
CA TYR A 315 -17.66 14.06 7.94
C TYR A 315 -16.61 15.02 8.50
N ILE A 316 -15.58 15.31 7.70
CA ILE A 316 -14.52 16.26 8.07
C ILE A 316 -15.10 17.67 8.24
N ARG A 317 -15.96 18.12 7.31
CA ARG A 317 -16.62 19.43 7.42
C ARG A 317 -17.40 19.54 8.73
N HIS A 318 -18.25 18.55 9.02
CA HIS A 318 -19.04 18.54 10.24
C HIS A 318 -18.18 18.54 11.51
N ALA A 319 -17.08 17.77 11.52
CA ALA A 319 -16.14 17.80 12.64
C ALA A 319 -15.47 19.18 12.77
N SER A 320 -14.95 19.75 11.67
CA SER A 320 -14.30 21.06 11.70
C SER A 320 -15.22 22.20 12.16
N GLU A 321 -16.53 22.10 11.92
CA GLU A 321 -17.52 23.07 12.42
C GLU A 321 -17.78 22.90 13.93
N ASN A 322 -17.70 21.67 14.46
CA ASN A 322 -17.91 21.37 15.88
C ASN A 322 -16.64 21.54 16.74
N PHE A 323 -15.47 21.56 16.12
CA PHE A 323 -14.15 21.72 16.73
C PHE A 323 -13.43 22.89 16.05
N ASP A 324 -14.02 24.08 16.10
CA ASP A 324 -13.56 25.29 15.41
C ASP A 324 -12.20 25.82 15.91
N ASP A 325 -11.72 25.28 17.03
CA ASP A 325 -10.43 25.54 17.65
C ASP A 325 -9.30 24.59 17.19
N VAL A 326 -9.64 23.54 16.42
CA VAL A 326 -8.71 22.54 15.90
C VAL A 326 -8.45 22.76 14.41
N SER A 327 -7.18 22.92 14.04
CA SER A 327 -6.75 22.99 12.65
C SER A 327 -6.56 21.60 12.03
N PHE A 328 -6.76 21.52 10.72
CA PHE A 328 -6.51 20.32 9.94
C PHE A 328 -5.87 20.66 8.59
N SER A 329 -5.16 19.70 8.00
CA SER A 329 -4.55 19.81 6.66
C SER A 329 -4.63 18.50 5.89
N PHE A 330 -4.72 18.59 4.56
CA PHE A 330 -4.59 17.42 3.69
C PHE A 330 -3.12 17.15 3.38
N GLU A 331 -2.69 15.90 3.49
CA GLU A 331 -1.28 15.53 3.41
C GLU A 331 -0.98 14.44 2.39
N GLU A 332 0.24 14.51 1.84
CA GLU A 332 0.86 13.34 1.22
C GLU A 332 1.17 12.30 2.29
N ALA A 333 1.15 11.01 1.91
CA ALA A 333 1.22 9.89 2.84
C ALA A 333 2.44 9.93 3.76
N ALA A 334 3.63 10.20 3.23
CA ALA A 334 4.85 10.27 4.06
C ALA A 334 4.90 11.56 4.90
N ASP A 335 4.34 12.65 4.40
CA ASP A 335 4.31 13.94 5.12
C ASP A 335 3.30 13.94 6.26
N GLY A 336 2.19 13.23 6.14
CA GLY A 336 1.25 13.02 7.23
C GLY A 336 1.94 12.44 8.46
N PHE A 337 2.75 11.38 8.28
CA PHE A 337 3.58 10.84 9.36
C PHE A 337 4.61 11.85 9.87
N ARG A 338 5.36 12.49 8.96
CA ARG A 338 6.43 13.42 9.38
C ARG A 338 5.89 14.58 10.20
N LYS A 339 4.81 15.21 9.75
CA LYS A 339 4.19 16.35 10.44
C LYS A 339 3.58 15.90 11.77
N CYS A 340 2.79 14.81 11.78
CA CYS A 340 2.18 14.26 12.99
C CYS A 340 3.21 13.90 14.07
N LEU A 341 4.38 13.39 13.67
CA LEU A 341 5.41 12.93 14.59
C LEU A 341 6.56 13.94 14.81
N GLY A 342 6.49 15.12 14.19
CA GLY A 342 7.57 16.12 14.23
C GLY A 342 8.90 15.63 13.65
N ILE A 343 8.88 14.74 12.65
CA ILE A 343 10.07 14.18 12.01
C ILE A 343 10.58 15.13 10.92
N GLU A 344 11.78 15.66 11.11
CA GLU A 344 12.44 16.49 10.09
C GLU A 344 12.84 15.67 8.86
N ARG A 345 12.61 16.24 7.67
CA ARG A 345 13.03 15.64 6.40
C ARG A 345 14.56 15.59 6.31
N THR A 346 15.11 14.40 6.19
CA THR A 346 16.55 14.14 6.06
C THR A 346 16.81 13.14 4.93
N THR A 347 17.93 13.29 4.23
CA THR A 347 18.44 12.30 3.28
C THR A 347 19.50 11.44 3.97
N CYS A 348 19.73 10.24 3.46
CA CYS A 348 20.80 9.37 3.92
C CYS A 348 22.10 9.53 3.10
N GLY A 349 22.04 10.11 1.90
CA GLY A 349 23.21 10.33 1.05
C GLY A 349 23.90 9.01 0.73
N LEU A 350 23.15 8.10 0.10
CA LEU A 350 23.58 6.77 -0.32
C LEU A 350 24.66 6.86 -1.40
N SER A 351 25.66 5.99 -1.34
CA SER A 351 26.69 5.83 -2.36
C SER A 351 27.10 4.38 -2.48
N SER A 352 27.53 3.96 -3.67
CA SER A 352 28.05 2.62 -3.90
C SER A 352 29.22 2.60 -4.87
N ASP A 353 30.17 1.71 -4.64
CA ASP A 353 31.35 1.48 -5.47
C ASP A 353 31.53 -0.02 -5.74
N LEU A 354 31.82 -0.39 -6.99
CA LEU A 354 32.10 -1.77 -7.38
C LEU A 354 33.62 -1.96 -7.57
N VAL A 355 34.22 -2.82 -6.76
CA VAL A 355 35.66 -2.99 -6.66
C VAL A 355 36.07 -4.40 -7.10
N LYS A 356 37.00 -4.50 -8.06
CA LYS A 356 37.62 -5.77 -8.43
C LYS A 356 38.63 -6.17 -7.36
N ILE A 357 38.39 -7.29 -6.67
CA ILE A 357 39.35 -7.82 -5.69
C ILE A 357 40.44 -8.61 -6.41
N ARG A 358 40.02 -9.49 -7.33
CA ARG A 358 40.88 -10.30 -8.22
C ARG A 358 40.04 -10.81 -9.39
N ASP A 359 40.64 -11.58 -10.30
CA ASP A 359 39.89 -12.20 -11.38
C ASP A 359 38.79 -13.14 -10.83
N GLY A 360 37.60 -13.04 -11.41
CA GLY A 360 36.41 -13.78 -10.97
C GLY A 360 35.83 -13.35 -9.62
N LYS A 361 36.35 -12.29 -8.98
CA LYS A 361 35.87 -11.84 -7.66
C LYS A 361 35.78 -10.33 -7.54
N TRP A 362 34.56 -9.85 -7.32
CA TRP A 362 34.24 -8.43 -7.15
C TRP A 362 33.52 -8.20 -5.83
N ARG A 363 33.57 -6.97 -5.33
CA ARG A 363 32.84 -6.55 -4.14
C ARG A 363 32.15 -5.23 -4.41
N LEU A 364 30.86 -5.19 -4.13
CA LEU A 364 30.09 -3.96 -4.05
C LEU A 364 30.21 -3.43 -2.63
N ASP A 365 30.74 -2.21 -2.50
CA ASP A 365 30.79 -1.46 -1.25
C ASP A 365 29.66 -0.42 -1.29
N VAL A 366 28.85 -0.36 -0.23
CA VAL A 366 27.72 0.57 -0.09
C VAL A 366 27.87 1.35 1.19
N ARG A 367 27.59 2.64 1.16
CA ARG A 367 27.67 3.52 2.33
C ARG A 367 26.53 4.52 2.36
N ALA A 368 26.06 4.83 3.56
CA ALA A 368 25.18 5.96 3.84
C ALA A 368 25.91 7.00 4.70
N ARG A 369 25.74 8.29 4.40
CA ARG A 369 26.28 9.39 5.23
C ARG A 369 25.37 9.71 6.41
N GLY A 370 24.06 9.61 6.21
CA GLY A 370 23.03 9.81 7.20
C GLY A 370 22.49 8.51 7.77
N LYS A 371 21.53 8.63 8.69
CA LYS A 371 20.90 7.47 9.34
C LYS A 371 19.87 6.85 8.40
N LEU A 372 19.98 5.55 8.18
CA LEU A 372 18.93 4.77 7.52
C LEU A 372 17.76 4.51 8.45
N PHE A 373 16.58 4.33 7.87
CA PHE A 373 15.46 3.72 8.56
C PHE A 373 15.82 2.29 8.97
N GLY A 374 16.17 1.46 8.00
CA GLY A 374 16.47 0.04 8.17
C GLY A 374 17.87 -0.27 8.68
N PRO A 375 18.16 -1.56 8.98
CA PRO A 375 19.51 -1.99 9.34
C PRO A 375 20.47 -2.03 8.14
N GLN A 376 19.95 -2.16 6.92
CA GLN A 376 20.72 -2.19 5.68
C GLN A 376 19.88 -1.67 4.51
N PRO A 377 20.52 -1.22 3.42
CA PRO A 377 19.85 -1.02 2.14
C PRO A 377 19.27 -2.33 1.57
N PHE A 378 18.32 -2.22 0.65
CA PHE A 378 17.83 -3.30 -0.18
C PHE A 378 18.76 -3.48 -1.39
N LEU A 379 19.33 -4.68 -1.56
CA LEU A 379 20.10 -5.05 -2.75
C LEU A 379 19.21 -5.77 -3.74
N ALA A 380 19.00 -5.16 -4.90
CA ALA A 380 18.32 -5.74 -6.04
C ALA A 380 19.34 -6.16 -7.10
N LEU A 381 19.24 -7.38 -7.60
CA LEU A 381 20.07 -7.87 -8.70
C LEU A 381 19.17 -8.27 -9.86
N LYS A 382 19.55 -7.87 -11.08
CA LYS A 382 18.96 -8.38 -12.31
C LYS A 382 20.02 -9.15 -13.06
N THR A 383 19.73 -10.40 -13.40
CA THR A 383 20.63 -11.25 -14.19
C THR A 383 20.47 -11.01 -15.69
N VAL A 384 21.49 -11.37 -16.45
CA VAL A 384 21.49 -11.27 -17.94
C VAL A 384 20.38 -12.09 -18.61
N ASP A 385 19.84 -13.10 -17.92
CA ASP A 385 18.68 -13.88 -18.39
C ASP A 385 17.32 -13.31 -17.91
N GLY A 386 17.31 -12.12 -17.30
CA GLY A 386 16.11 -11.37 -16.94
C GLY A 386 15.45 -11.78 -15.63
N ARG A 387 16.12 -12.55 -14.77
CA ARG A 387 15.63 -12.87 -13.42
C ARG A 387 16.02 -11.76 -12.44
N TYR A 388 15.20 -11.59 -11.40
CA TYR A 388 15.41 -10.58 -10.35
C TYR A 388 15.61 -11.28 -9.01
N TYR A 389 16.55 -10.77 -8.21
CA TYR A 389 16.85 -11.29 -6.88
C TYR A 389 16.96 -10.16 -5.88
N TRP A 390 16.67 -10.50 -4.64
CA TRP A 390 17.04 -9.71 -3.48
C TRP A 390 18.12 -10.44 -2.70
N GLU A 391 19.11 -9.68 -2.22
CA GLU A 391 20.22 -10.20 -1.43
C GLU A 391 20.46 -9.37 -0.17
N ASN A 392 21.13 -9.97 0.81
CA ASN A 392 21.58 -9.28 2.02
C ASN A 392 23.03 -8.84 1.89
N PHE A 393 23.39 -7.77 2.57
CA PHE A 393 24.77 -7.35 2.70
C PHE A 393 25.45 -7.94 3.93
N ASP A 394 26.78 -8.03 3.86
CA ASP A 394 27.64 -8.11 5.04
C ASP A 394 27.79 -6.73 5.67
N PHE A 395 27.66 -6.66 7.00
CA PHE A 395 27.89 -5.44 7.76
C PHE A 395 29.39 -5.19 7.92
N THR A 396 29.90 -4.10 7.35
CA THR A 396 31.31 -3.71 7.51
C THR A 396 31.49 -2.68 8.63
N ASP A 397 30.54 -1.74 8.76
CA ASP A 397 30.37 -0.86 9.91
C ASP A 397 28.88 -0.46 10.11
N ALA A 398 28.58 0.52 10.97
CA ALA A 398 27.21 0.95 11.26
C ALA A 398 26.49 1.66 10.10
N SER A 399 27.24 2.10 9.09
CA SER A 399 26.81 2.93 7.96
C SER A 399 27.37 2.44 6.61
N SER A 400 28.02 1.27 6.61
CA SER A 400 28.68 0.68 5.46
C SER A 400 28.40 -0.82 5.39
N TRP A 401 28.21 -1.29 4.16
CA TRP A 401 27.80 -2.64 3.83
C TRP A 401 28.59 -3.12 2.63
N SER A 402 28.77 -4.43 2.50
CA SER A 402 29.40 -4.99 1.30
C SER A 402 28.72 -6.26 0.82
N PHE A 403 28.76 -6.51 -0.48
CA PHE A 403 28.30 -7.76 -1.09
C PHE A 403 29.38 -8.28 -2.04
N THR A 404 29.64 -9.58 -2.00
CA THR A 404 30.71 -10.21 -2.78
C THR A 404 30.12 -11.00 -3.94
N PHE A 405 30.58 -10.70 -5.14
CA PHE A 405 30.29 -11.46 -6.36
C PHE A 405 31.45 -12.41 -6.65
N ASP A 406 31.18 -13.71 -6.62
CA ASP A 406 32.13 -14.78 -6.98
C ASP A 406 31.39 -16.06 -7.43
N GLU A 407 32.17 -17.07 -7.84
CA GLU A 407 31.69 -18.33 -8.39
C GLU A 407 30.79 -19.15 -7.44
N GLU A 408 30.84 -18.92 -6.13
CA GLU A 408 30.12 -19.71 -5.13
C GLU A 408 28.68 -19.21 -4.91
N HIS A 409 28.37 -17.97 -5.32
CA HIS A 409 27.05 -17.36 -5.09
C HIS A 409 26.50 -16.69 -6.34
N ALA A 410 27.05 -15.53 -6.70
CA ALA A 410 26.60 -14.71 -7.83
C ALA A 410 27.82 -14.16 -8.58
N PRO A 411 28.33 -14.88 -9.60
CA PRO A 411 29.38 -14.35 -10.46
C PRO A 411 28.94 -13.05 -11.13
N LEU A 412 29.80 -12.03 -11.18
CA LEU A 412 29.42 -10.71 -11.69
C LEU A 412 28.98 -10.76 -13.16
N GLU A 413 29.54 -11.67 -13.95
CA GLU A 413 29.17 -11.91 -15.35
C GLU A 413 27.74 -12.41 -15.56
N MET A 414 27.08 -12.92 -14.51
CA MET A 414 25.67 -13.28 -14.55
C MET A 414 24.75 -12.07 -14.33
N ILE A 415 25.28 -10.95 -13.86
CA ILE A 415 24.52 -9.78 -13.44
C ILE A 415 24.50 -8.74 -14.58
N GLU A 416 23.29 -8.31 -14.97
CA GLU A 416 23.05 -7.22 -15.92
C GLU A 416 23.01 -5.87 -15.19
N LYS A 417 22.29 -5.81 -14.05
CA LYS A 417 22.12 -4.59 -13.28
C LYS A 417 22.14 -4.86 -11.78
N ILE A 418 22.69 -3.89 -11.05
CA ILE A 418 22.67 -3.84 -9.59
C ILE A 418 21.86 -2.62 -9.17
N GLY A 419 20.85 -2.81 -8.35
CA GLY A 419 20.09 -1.76 -7.69
C GLY A 419 20.35 -1.75 -6.19
N VAL A 420 20.56 -0.58 -5.61
CA VAL A 420 20.65 -0.39 -4.15
C VAL A 420 19.66 0.68 -3.76
N ALA A 421 18.76 0.36 -2.82
CA ALA A 421 17.76 1.31 -2.37
C ALA A 421 17.62 1.34 -0.86
N CYS A 422 17.27 2.50 -0.29
CA CYS A 422 16.99 2.60 1.13
C CYS A 422 16.07 3.77 1.43
N ASN A 423 15.56 3.82 2.66
CA ASN A 423 14.92 5.00 3.22
C ASN A 423 15.83 5.64 4.27
N SER A 424 15.90 6.96 4.29
CA SER A 424 16.40 7.70 5.46
C SER A 424 15.51 7.45 6.69
N SER A 425 15.97 7.82 7.88
CA SER A 425 15.14 7.73 9.10
C SER A 425 13.85 8.56 9.04
N SER A 426 13.74 9.53 8.13
CA SER A 426 12.51 10.28 7.87
C SER A 426 11.71 9.74 6.68
N GLY A 427 12.07 8.56 6.16
CA GLY A 427 11.40 7.93 5.03
C GLY A 427 11.57 8.66 3.70
N ILE A 428 12.73 9.25 3.45
CA ILE A 428 13.08 9.74 2.11
C ILE A 428 13.79 8.59 1.38
N PRO A 429 13.23 8.09 0.26
CA PRO A 429 13.88 7.02 -0.49
C PRO A 429 15.06 7.55 -1.29
N GLU A 430 16.13 6.76 -1.36
CA GLU A 430 17.26 6.96 -2.26
C GLU A 430 17.55 5.65 -2.99
N VAL A 431 17.80 5.74 -4.30
CA VAL A 431 18.02 4.60 -5.19
C VAL A 431 19.25 4.86 -6.04
N ILE A 432 20.10 3.84 -6.18
CA ILE A 432 21.22 3.81 -7.11
C ILE A 432 21.05 2.59 -8.00
N VAL A 433 21.13 2.76 -9.32
CA VAL A 433 21.14 1.66 -10.28
C VAL A 433 22.42 1.72 -11.11
N MET A 434 23.15 0.61 -11.16
CA MET A 434 24.37 0.43 -11.93
C MET A 434 24.10 -0.62 -13.02
N GLY A 435 24.28 -0.22 -14.27
CA GLY A 435 24.33 -1.15 -15.41
C GLY A 435 25.74 -1.72 -15.56
N LEU A 436 25.83 -3.02 -15.79
CA LEU A 436 27.09 -3.73 -16.03
C LEU A 436 27.18 -4.06 -17.52
N ASP A 437 27.70 -3.12 -18.31
CA ASP A 437 27.97 -3.39 -19.72
C ASP A 437 29.13 -4.39 -19.86
N LEU A 438 29.12 -5.22 -20.90
CA LEU A 438 30.17 -6.22 -21.15
C LEU A 438 31.58 -5.60 -21.27
N ASP A 439 31.67 -4.33 -21.67
CA ASP A 439 32.93 -3.58 -21.75
C ASP A 439 33.51 -3.23 -20.37
N PHE A 440 32.69 -3.24 -19.31
CA PHE A 440 33.08 -2.96 -17.92
C PHE A 440 33.98 -4.05 -17.33
N LEU A 441 33.85 -5.30 -17.82
CA LEU A 441 34.58 -6.46 -17.29
C LEU A 441 35.95 -6.68 -17.94
N GLY A 442 36.28 -5.92 -19.00
CA GLY A 442 37.48 -6.11 -19.81
C GLY A 442 37.42 -7.37 -20.70
N PRO A 443 38.34 -7.53 -21.66
CA PRO A 443 38.32 -8.67 -22.57
C PRO A 443 38.53 -9.97 -21.81
N LYS A 444 37.65 -10.96 -22.05
CA LYS A 444 37.80 -12.33 -21.56
C LYS A 444 39.14 -12.89 -22.06
N SER A 445 40.07 -13.18 -21.15
CA SER A 445 41.24 -13.97 -21.50
C SER A 445 40.77 -15.39 -21.82
N THR A 446 40.87 -15.77 -23.09
CA THR A 446 40.57 -17.10 -23.65
C THR A 446 41.43 -18.19 -23.06
#